data_AF-M4JUL9-F1
#
_entry.id   AF-M4JUL9-F1
#
_cell.length_a   1.000
_cell.length_b   1.000
_cell.length_c   1.000
_cell.angle_alpha   90.00
_cell.angle_beta   90.00
_cell.angle_gamma   90.00
#
_symmetry.space_group_name_H-M   'P 1'
#
loop_
_entity.id
_entity.type
_entity.pdbx_description
1 polymer ?
#
loop_
_entity_poly.entity_id
_entity_poly.type
_entity_poly.pdbx_seq_one_letter_code
_entity_poly.pdbx_strand_id
1 'polypeptide(L)'
;DEDGYQSYCTICCGGREVLMCGNNNCCRCFCVECVDLLVGAGSAAAAIKEDPWNCYMCGPRNTYGLLRRRDDWPCRLQHFFANNHEQEFEPSKLYPPVAAEKRQPIRVLSLFDGIATGLLVLKDLGIQVDKYVASEVCEDSITVGMVRHHGRIMYVGDVRNVTHKHIEEWGPFDLVIGGSPCNDLSIVNPARKGLFEGTGRLFFEFYRLLHEARPKEGDDRPFFWLFENVVAMGVSDKRDISRFLECNPV
;
A
#
# COMPACT_ATOMS: atom_id res chain seq x y z
N ASP A 1 -12.92 8.24 0.73
CA ASP A 1 -14.13 8.17 1.53
C ASP A 1 -14.66 6.75 1.51
N GLU A 2 -15.75 6.46 2.24
CA GLU A 2 -16.37 5.13 2.30
C GLU A 2 -16.84 4.61 0.92
N ASP A 3 -17.05 5.50 -0.04
CA ASP A 3 -17.39 5.19 -1.43
C ASP A 3 -16.20 4.76 -2.30
N GLY A 4 -14.98 4.75 -1.74
CA GLY A 4 -13.74 4.41 -2.45
C GLY A 4 -13.16 5.56 -3.30
N TYR A 5 -13.77 6.74 -3.29
CA TYR A 5 -13.26 7.94 -3.98
C TYR A 5 -12.40 8.80 -3.04
N GLN A 6 -11.65 9.74 -3.61
CA GLN A 6 -10.93 10.73 -2.83
C GLN A 6 -11.91 11.61 -2.05
N SER A 7 -11.63 11.80 -0.76
CA SER A 7 -12.44 12.66 0.12
C SER A 7 -12.41 14.14 -0.27
N TYR A 8 -11.41 14.55 -1.05
CA TYR A 8 -11.23 15.96 -1.46
C TYR A 8 -10.87 16.07 -2.94
N CYS A 9 -11.04 17.27 -3.48
CA CYS A 9 -10.66 17.62 -4.85
C CYS A 9 -9.17 17.35 -5.12
N THR A 10 -8.86 16.68 -6.24
CA THR A 10 -7.51 16.41 -6.75
C THR A 10 -6.69 17.70 -6.98
N ILE A 11 -7.35 18.85 -7.18
CA ILE A 11 -6.66 20.12 -7.47
C ILE A 11 -6.34 20.89 -6.19
N CYS A 12 -7.32 21.15 -5.33
CA CYS A 12 -7.17 22.05 -4.19
C CYS A 12 -7.11 21.35 -2.83
N CYS A 13 -7.23 20.01 -2.78
CA CYS A 13 -7.32 19.23 -1.55
C CYS A 13 -8.44 19.68 -0.59
N GLY A 14 -9.50 20.28 -1.14
CA GLY A 14 -10.70 20.68 -0.42
C GLY A 14 -11.94 20.59 -1.32
N GLY A 15 -12.79 21.61 -1.24
CA GLY A 15 -14.03 21.71 -1.99
C GLY A 15 -15.21 21.03 -1.29
N ARG A 16 -16.38 21.68 -1.33
CA ARG A 16 -17.58 21.20 -0.64
C ARG A 16 -18.40 20.21 -1.47
N GLU A 17 -18.43 20.42 -2.78
CA GLU A 17 -19.13 19.57 -3.75
C GLU A 17 -18.14 19.16 -4.83
N VAL A 18 -18.10 17.86 -5.14
CA VAL A 18 -17.12 17.26 -6.05
C VAL A 18 -17.77 16.39 -7.12
N LEU A 19 -17.17 16.41 -8.31
CA LEU A 19 -17.46 15.55 -9.43
C LEU A 19 -16.59 14.29 -9.31
N MET A 20 -17.22 13.12 -9.31
CA MET A 20 -16.54 11.83 -9.27
C MET A 20 -16.23 11.35 -10.70
N CYS A 21 -15.03 10.81 -10.90
CA CYS A 21 -14.63 10.26 -12.19
C CYS A 21 -15.36 8.94 -12.50
N GLY A 22 -16.01 8.81 -13.65
CA GLY A 22 -16.68 7.58 -14.09
C GLY A 22 -15.75 6.50 -14.66
N ASN A 23 -14.47 6.81 -14.92
CA ASN A 23 -13.51 5.82 -15.41
C ASN A 23 -13.23 4.72 -14.38
N ASN A 24 -13.27 3.46 -14.81
CA ASN A 24 -12.97 2.30 -13.97
C ASN A 24 -11.60 2.42 -13.31
N ASN A 25 -11.52 2.03 -12.04
CA ASN A 25 -10.33 2.10 -11.18
C ASN A 25 -9.76 3.51 -10.95
N CYS A 26 -10.48 4.58 -11.31
CA CYS A 26 -10.08 5.96 -10.99
C CYS A 26 -10.90 6.52 -9.82
N CYS A 27 -10.23 6.82 -8.72
CA CYS A 27 -10.86 7.32 -7.50
C CYS A 27 -10.82 8.86 -7.39
N ARG A 28 -10.54 9.59 -8.48
CA ARG A 28 -10.29 11.04 -8.40
C ARG A 28 -11.57 11.86 -8.40
N CYS A 29 -11.55 12.94 -7.65
CA CYS A 29 -12.64 13.90 -7.51
C CYS A 29 -12.19 15.31 -7.90
N PHE A 30 -13.09 16.12 -8.47
CA PHE A 30 -12.82 17.51 -8.84
C PHE A 30 -13.94 18.42 -8.34
N CYS A 31 -13.64 19.44 -7.53
CA CYS A 31 -14.67 20.33 -7.04
C CYS A 31 -15.22 21.24 -8.14
N VAL A 32 -16.52 21.57 -8.04
CA VAL A 32 -17.24 22.45 -8.97
C VAL A 32 -16.49 23.77 -9.19
N GLU A 33 -16.02 24.40 -8.11
CA GLU A 33 -15.29 25.67 -8.14
C GLU A 33 -14.00 25.61 -8.97
N CYS A 34 -13.18 24.56 -8.79
CA CYS A 34 -11.95 24.42 -9.57
C CYS A 34 -12.24 24.20 -11.06
N VAL A 35 -13.30 23.43 -11.37
CA VAL A 35 -13.68 23.15 -12.76
C VAL A 35 -14.18 24.42 -13.45
N ASP A 36 -15.11 25.14 -12.83
CA ASP A 36 -15.66 26.36 -13.44
C ASP A 36 -14.63 27.48 -13.56
N LEU A 37 -13.66 27.55 -12.64
CA LEU A 37 -12.58 28.54 -12.71
C LEU A 37 -11.51 28.20 -13.76
N LEU A 38 -11.03 26.96 -13.79
CA LEU A 38 -9.85 26.57 -14.57
C LEU A 38 -10.20 26.03 -15.96
N VAL A 39 -11.33 25.35 -16.10
CA VAL A 39 -11.79 24.79 -17.38
C VAL A 39 -12.69 25.79 -18.11
N GLY A 40 -13.58 26.45 -17.38
CA GLY A 40 -14.43 27.53 -17.86
C GLY A 40 -15.82 27.50 -17.22
N ALA A 41 -16.48 28.65 -17.13
CA ALA A 41 -17.77 28.79 -16.46
C ALA A 41 -18.84 27.85 -17.06
N GLY A 42 -19.51 27.07 -16.21
CA GLY A 42 -20.53 26.10 -16.62
C GLY A 42 -19.99 24.72 -17.03
N SER A 43 -18.66 24.53 -16.99
CA SER A 43 -18.04 23.23 -17.31
C SER A 43 -18.42 22.16 -16.29
N ALA A 44 -18.60 22.53 -15.01
CA ALA A 44 -19.02 21.57 -14.00
C ALA A 44 -20.44 21.06 -14.28
N ALA A 45 -21.37 21.97 -14.62
CA ALA A 45 -22.73 21.60 -14.98
C ALA A 45 -22.80 20.73 -16.25
N ALA A 46 -21.87 20.93 -17.20
CA ALA A 46 -21.74 20.07 -18.36
C ALA A 46 -21.26 18.67 -17.97
N ALA A 47 -20.23 18.57 -17.12
CA ALA A 47 -19.71 17.30 -16.62
C ALA A 47 -20.75 16.50 -15.82
N ILE A 48 -21.58 17.16 -15.00
CA ILE A 48 -22.68 16.50 -14.25
C ILE A 48 -23.70 15.82 -15.18
N LYS A 49 -23.92 16.38 -16.37
CA LYS A 49 -24.86 15.85 -17.36
C LYS A 49 -24.25 14.78 -18.27
N GLU A 50 -22.94 14.57 -18.19
CA GLU A 50 -22.21 13.58 -19.00
C GLU A 50 -22.11 12.26 -18.23
N ASP A 51 -22.62 11.19 -18.81
CA ASP A 51 -22.57 9.85 -18.22
C ASP A 51 -22.10 8.81 -19.25
N PRO A 52 -20.91 8.18 -19.10
CA PRO A 52 -19.93 8.40 -18.03
C PRO A 52 -19.01 9.60 -18.30
N TRP A 53 -18.81 10.47 -17.30
CA TRP A 53 -17.81 11.53 -17.35
C TRP A 53 -16.40 11.04 -17.00
N ASN A 54 -15.44 11.30 -17.89
CA ASN A 54 -14.02 11.00 -17.65
C ASN A 54 -13.27 12.23 -17.13
N CYS A 55 -12.60 12.09 -15.98
CA CYS A 55 -11.88 13.20 -15.39
C CYS A 55 -10.64 13.63 -16.19
N TYR A 56 -10.13 14.82 -15.90
CA TYR A 56 -9.00 15.44 -16.61
C TYR A 56 -7.66 14.68 -16.49
N MET A 57 -7.58 13.71 -15.57
CA MET A 57 -6.43 12.83 -15.44
C MET A 57 -6.54 11.57 -16.29
N CYS A 58 -7.76 11.18 -16.67
CA CYS A 58 -8.06 9.98 -17.46
C CYS A 58 -8.30 10.28 -18.94
N GLY A 59 -8.81 11.48 -19.24
CA GLY A 59 -9.13 11.86 -20.61
C GLY A 59 -7.92 11.79 -21.56
N PRO A 60 -8.18 11.59 -22.87
CA PRO A 60 -7.13 11.50 -23.89
C PRO A 60 -6.47 12.86 -24.16
N ARG A 61 -7.19 13.96 -23.91
CA ARG A 61 -6.65 15.31 -24.03
C ARG A 61 -5.88 15.67 -22.77
N ASN A 62 -4.83 16.46 -22.92
CA ASN A 62 -4.04 16.96 -21.79
C ASN A 62 -4.43 18.40 -21.39
N THR A 63 -5.29 19.08 -22.14
CA THR A 63 -5.63 20.49 -21.93
C THR A 63 -7.13 20.70 -21.99
N TYR A 64 -7.67 21.38 -21.00
CA TYR A 64 -9.09 21.67 -20.77
C TYR A 64 -9.22 23.12 -20.28
N GLY A 65 -9.53 24.06 -21.19
CA GLY A 65 -9.47 25.48 -20.86
C GLY A 65 -8.06 25.92 -20.48
N LEU A 66 -7.90 26.51 -19.29
CA LEU A 66 -6.58 26.87 -18.71
C LEU A 66 -5.95 25.70 -17.94
N LEU A 67 -6.72 24.65 -17.62
CA LEU A 67 -6.22 23.47 -16.92
C LEU A 67 -5.44 22.56 -17.87
N ARG A 68 -4.14 22.37 -17.61
CA ARG A 68 -3.28 21.45 -18.36
C ARG A 68 -2.68 20.38 -17.45
N ARG A 69 -2.90 19.11 -17.79
CA ARG A 69 -2.21 17.95 -17.19
C ARG A 69 -0.75 17.99 -17.62
N ARG A 70 0.15 17.94 -16.64
CA ARG A 70 1.60 17.88 -16.88
C ARG A 70 1.98 16.47 -17.34
N ASP A 71 2.91 16.35 -18.27
CA ASP A 71 3.34 15.03 -18.77
C ASP A 71 4.28 14.32 -17.76
N ASP A 72 5.02 15.10 -16.97
CA ASP A 72 5.96 14.64 -15.94
C ASP A 72 5.35 14.53 -14.53
N TRP A 73 4.01 14.62 -14.42
CA TRP A 73 3.32 14.60 -13.13
C TRP A 73 3.65 13.39 -12.23
N PRO A 74 3.90 12.16 -12.74
CA PRO A 74 4.27 11.01 -11.90
C PRO A 74 5.55 11.28 -11.09
N CYS A 75 6.60 11.75 -11.78
CA CYS A 75 7.89 12.04 -11.18
C CYS A 75 7.78 13.18 -10.16
N ARG A 76 7.07 14.27 -10.53
CA ARG A 76 6.88 15.41 -9.62
C ARG A 76 6.08 15.04 -8.37
N LEU A 77 5.08 14.16 -8.50
CA LEU A 77 4.30 13.68 -7.36
C LEU A 77 5.18 12.86 -6.42
N GLN A 78 6.06 12.01 -6.95
CA GLN A 78 6.99 11.25 -6.12
C GLN A 78 7.95 12.17 -5.36
N HIS A 79 8.55 13.15 -6.04
CA HIS A 79 9.41 14.14 -5.39
C HIS A 79 8.69 14.95 -4.30
N PHE A 80 7.40 15.22 -4.49
CA PHE A 80 6.60 15.92 -3.48
C PHE A 80 6.51 15.15 -2.16
N PHE A 81 6.41 13.82 -2.21
CA PHE A 81 6.34 12.96 -1.01
C PHE A 81 7.71 12.46 -0.52
N ALA A 82 8.73 12.43 -1.38
CA ALA A 82 10.05 11.90 -1.04
C ALA A 82 10.98 12.91 -0.31
N ASN A 83 10.57 14.16 -0.14
CA ASN A 83 11.37 15.22 0.49
C ASN A 83 11.42 15.12 2.03
N ASN A 84 11.87 13.99 2.57
CA ASN A 84 12.25 13.88 3.98
C ASN A 84 13.76 14.12 4.13
N HIS A 85 14.12 15.17 4.87
CA HIS A 85 15.47 15.73 4.98
C HIS A 85 16.47 14.91 5.82
N GLU A 86 16.12 13.70 6.26
CA GLU A 86 16.95 12.84 7.12
C GLU A 86 17.34 11.55 6.36
N GLN A 87 18.26 11.68 5.40
CA GLN A 87 18.74 10.53 4.63
C GLN A 87 19.91 9.82 5.32
N GLU A 88 19.59 8.79 6.13
CA GLU A 88 20.57 7.79 6.60
C GLU A 88 20.73 6.62 5.59
N PHE A 89 19.72 6.41 4.74
CA PHE A 89 19.68 5.33 3.74
C PHE A 89 19.43 5.87 2.33
N GLU A 90 19.77 5.07 1.33
CA GLU A 90 19.51 5.40 -0.08
C GLU A 90 18.00 5.56 -0.34
N PRO A 91 17.59 6.47 -1.24
CA PRO A 91 16.19 6.64 -1.59
C PRO A 91 15.60 5.35 -2.15
N SER A 92 14.40 4.99 -1.69
CA SER A 92 13.68 3.81 -2.19
C SER A 92 13.34 3.96 -3.68
N LYS A 93 13.33 2.84 -4.41
CA LYS A 93 12.90 2.80 -5.82
C LYS A 93 11.48 3.35 -5.93
N LEU A 94 11.31 4.39 -6.74
CA LEU A 94 10.04 5.04 -6.95
C LEU A 94 9.31 4.46 -8.17
N TYR A 95 8.08 4.00 -7.98
CA TYR A 95 7.25 3.45 -9.06
C TYR A 95 6.25 4.50 -9.56
N PRO A 96 6.21 4.81 -10.88
CA PRO A 96 5.25 5.78 -11.40
C PRO A 96 3.82 5.24 -11.21
N PRO A 97 2.83 6.08 -10.87
CA PRO A 97 1.46 5.62 -10.71
C PRO A 97 0.92 5.01 -12.01
N VAL A 98 0.32 3.83 -11.89
CA VAL A 98 -0.28 3.10 -13.01
C VAL A 98 -1.58 3.79 -13.45
N ALA A 99 -1.72 3.99 -14.77
CA ALA A 99 -2.93 4.52 -15.40
C ALA A 99 -4.16 3.66 -15.02
N ALA A 100 -5.31 4.28 -14.83
CA ALA A 100 -6.49 3.62 -14.24
C ALA A 100 -6.91 2.37 -15.03
N GLU A 101 -6.85 2.45 -16.36
CA GLU A 101 -7.25 1.37 -17.27
C GLU A 101 -6.29 0.18 -17.23
N LYS A 102 -5.07 0.39 -16.76
CA LYS A 102 -4.01 -0.64 -16.67
C LYS A 102 -3.90 -1.27 -15.28
N ARG A 103 -4.65 -0.77 -14.28
CA ARG A 103 -4.59 -1.32 -12.92
C ARG A 103 -5.16 -2.73 -12.88
N GLN A 104 -4.48 -3.61 -12.16
CA GLN A 104 -4.86 -5.00 -11.93
C GLN A 104 -5.11 -5.21 -10.43
N PRO A 105 -5.91 -6.22 -10.03
CA PRO A 105 -6.04 -6.58 -8.64
C PRO A 105 -4.68 -6.96 -8.04
N ILE A 106 -4.44 -6.55 -6.79
CA ILE A 106 -3.15 -6.76 -6.12
C ILE A 106 -3.02 -8.18 -5.58
N ARG A 107 -1.77 -8.63 -5.45
CA ARG A 107 -1.42 -9.91 -4.85
C ARG A 107 -0.57 -9.70 -3.60
N VAL A 108 -1.03 -10.25 -2.49
CA VAL A 108 -0.53 -9.92 -1.15
C VAL A 108 0.08 -11.14 -0.48
N LEU A 109 1.26 -10.95 0.10
CA LEU A 109 1.86 -11.86 1.08
C LEU A 109 1.79 -11.20 2.45
N SER A 110 1.03 -11.78 3.38
CA SER A 110 0.90 -11.31 4.76
C SER A 110 1.60 -12.27 5.70
N LEU A 111 2.59 -11.79 6.44
CA LEU A 111 3.37 -12.57 7.39
C LEU A 111 2.99 -12.17 8.80
N PHE A 112 2.71 -13.16 9.67
CA PHE A 112 2.16 -12.90 11.00
C PHE A 112 0.79 -12.19 10.89
N ASP A 113 -0.10 -12.77 10.07
CA ASP A 113 -1.34 -12.13 9.60
C ASP A 113 -2.32 -11.81 10.73
N GLY A 114 -2.22 -12.52 11.86
CA GLY A 114 -3.14 -12.38 12.98
C GLY A 114 -4.58 -12.60 12.53
N ILE A 115 -5.44 -11.62 12.80
CA ILE A 115 -6.87 -11.68 12.47
C ILE A 115 -7.20 -11.20 11.05
N ALA A 116 -6.22 -11.22 10.14
CA ALA A 116 -6.35 -10.81 8.74
C ALA A 116 -6.71 -9.33 8.51
N THR A 117 -6.18 -8.43 9.36
CA THR A 117 -6.42 -6.99 9.28
C THR A 117 -6.05 -6.40 7.91
N GLY A 118 -4.96 -6.89 7.31
CA GLY A 118 -4.54 -6.44 5.98
C GLY A 118 -5.62 -6.64 4.92
N LEU A 119 -6.24 -7.84 4.87
CA LEU A 119 -7.31 -8.12 3.91
C LEU A 119 -8.58 -7.31 4.20
N LEU A 120 -8.92 -7.08 5.47
CA LEU A 120 -10.05 -6.24 5.85
C LEU A 120 -9.86 -4.80 5.32
N VAL A 121 -8.71 -4.18 5.62
CA VAL A 121 -8.44 -2.79 5.22
C VAL A 121 -8.38 -2.66 3.70
N LEU A 122 -7.80 -3.63 2.98
CA LEU A 122 -7.79 -3.61 1.52
C LEU A 122 -9.21 -3.63 0.93
N LYS A 123 -10.13 -4.39 1.55
CA LYS A 123 -11.54 -4.41 1.14
C LYS A 123 -12.23 -3.08 1.44
N ASP A 124 -12.01 -2.53 2.64
CA ASP A 124 -12.60 -1.25 3.05
C ASP A 124 -12.11 -0.09 2.17
N LEU A 125 -10.87 -0.16 1.69
CA LEU A 125 -10.29 0.77 0.71
C LEU A 125 -10.78 0.53 -0.74
N GLY A 126 -11.60 -0.49 -0.98
CA GLY A 126 -12.08 -0.86 -2.32
C GLY A 126 -11.00 -1.40 -3.26
N ILE A 127 -9.85 -1.83 -2.72
CA ILE A 127 -8.74 -2.38 -3.51
C ILE A 127 -9.05 -3.84 -3.84
N GLN A 128 -9.06 -4.14 -5.13
CA GLN A 128 -9.29 -5.52 -5.59
C GLN A 128 -8.07 -6.38 -5.26
N VAL A 129 -8.31 -7.54 -4.64
CA VAL A 129 -7.29 -8.51 -4.26
C VAL A 129 -7.50 -9.79 -5.07
N ASP A 130 -6.51 -10.14 -5.90
CA ASP A 130 -6.46 -11.40 -6.66
C ASP A 130 -6.13 -12.56 -5.72
N LYS A 131 -5.00 -12.43 -5.00
CA LYS A 131 -4.49 -13.46 -4.11
C LYS A 131 -4.04 -12.87 -2.78
N TYR A 132 -4.40 -13.54 -1.69
CA TYR A 132 -3.95 -13.21 -0.34
C TYR A 132 -3.38 -14.46 0.34
N VAL A 133 -2.06 -14.54 0.43
CA VAL A 133 -1.33 -15.64 1.09
C VAL A 133 -0.92 -15.17 2.48
N ALA A 134 -1.26 -15.96 3.51
CA ALA A 134 -1.05 -15.59 4.91
C ALA A 134 -0.25 -16.65 5.67
N SER A 135 0.80 -16.23 6.36
CA SER A 135 1.49 -17.06 7.36
C SER A 135 0.96 -16.71 8.76
N GLU A 136 0.40 -17.71 9.43
CA GLU A 136 -0.10 -17.62 10.80
C GLU A 136 -0.09 -19.01 11.44
N VAL A 137 0.12 -19.08 12.75
CA VAL A 137 0.17 -20.32 13.54
C VAL A 137 -0.87 -20.37 14.66
N CYS A 138 -1.45 -19.23 15.02
CA CYS A 138 -2.53 -19.16 16.01
C CYS A 138 -3.85 -19.63 15.40
N GLU A 139 -4.33 -20.81 15.80
CA GLU A 139 -5.58 -21.41 15.30
C GLU A 139 -6.81 -20.50 15.47
N ASP A 140 -6.88 -19.75 16.58
CA ASP A 140 -7.98 -18.80 16.83
C ASP A 140 -7.95 -17.67 15.80
N SER A 141 -6.77 -17.13 15.50
CA SER A 141 -6.56 -16.06 14.52
C SER A 141 -6.88 -16.54 13.10
N ILE A 142 -6.42 -17.73 12.73
CA ILE A 142 -6.74 -18.39 11.45
C ILE A 142 -8.25 -18.56 11.31
N THR A 143 -8.92 -19.06 12.35
CA THR A 143 -10.37 -19.25 12.39
C THR A 143 -11.12 -17.93 12.16
N VAL A 144 -10.71 -16.85 12.83
CA VAL A 144 -11.29 -15.51 12.62
C VAL A 144 -11.17 -15.09 11.16
N GLY A 145 -9.98 -15.18 10.56
CA GLY A 145 -9.78 -14.78 9.18
C GLY A 145 -10.55 -15.65 8.17
N MET A 146 -10.62 -16.97 8.39
CA MET A 146 -11.42 -17.88 7.56
C MET A 146 -12.91 -17.51 7.55
N VAL A 147 -13.48 -17.24 8.73
CA VAL A 147 -14.90 -16.87 8.88
C VAL A 147 -15.17 -15.48 8.32
N ARG A 148 -14.36 -14.47 8.70
CA ARG A 148 -14.55 -13.07 8.27
C ARG A 148 -14.36 -12.87 6.78
N HIS A 149 -13.54 -13.69 6.15
CA HIS A 149 -13.17 -13.52 4.74
C HIS A 149 -13.59 -14.69 3.86
N HIS A 150 -14.53 -15.53 4.32
CA HIS A 150 -15.18 -16.59 3.55
C HIS A 150 -14.17 -17.52 2.84
N GLY A 151 -13.10 -17.89 3.55
CA GLY A 151 -12.06 -18.78 3.00
C GLY A 151 -11.21 -18.21 1.87
N ARG A 152 -11.22 -16.89 1.62
CA ARG A 152 -10.42 -16.24 0.55
C ARG A 152 -8.91 -16.18 0.85
N ILE A 153 -8.48 -16.53 2.06
CA ILE A 153 -7.08 -16.49 2.49
C ILE A 153 -6.45 -17.87 2.28
N MET A 154 -5.29 -17.91 1.63
CA MET A 154 -4.46 -19.10 1.55
C MET A 154 -3.49 -19.13 2.73
N TYR A 155 -3.83 -19.90 3.77
CA TYR A 155 -2.96 -20.07 4.93
C TYR A 155 -1.83 -21.07 4.66
N VAL A 156 -0.61 -20.69 5.03
CA VAL A 156 0.61 -21.50 4.79
C VAL A 156 1.32 -21.96 6.07
N GLY A 157 0.74 -21.64 7.23
CA GLY A 157 1.27 -22.02 8.54
C GLY A 157 2.48 -21.19 8.95
N ASP A 158 3.42 -21.83 9.63
CA ASP A 158 4.61 -21.20 10.19
C ASP A 158 5.52 -20.58 9.12
N VAL A 159 5.86 -19.31 9.30
CA VAL A 159 6.69 -18.51 8.39
C VAL A 159 8.05 -19.16 8.11
N ARG A 160 8.60 -19.89 9.08
CA ARG A 160 9.91 -20.56 8.98
C ARG A 160 9.91 -21.70 7.97
N ASN A 161 8.73 -22.25 7.66
CA ASN A 161 8.56 -23.33 6.69
C ASN A 161 8.35 -22.79 5.26
N VAL A 162 8.22 -21.46 5.08
CA VAL A 162 8.06 -20.84 3.77
C VAL A 162 9.41 -20.74 3.07
N THR A 163 9.55 -21.42 1.93
CA THR A 163 10.80 -21.48 1.17
C THR A 163 10.78 -20.54 -0.03
N HIS A 164 11.93 -20.27 -0.63
CA HIS A 164 12.02 -19.52 -1.90
C HIS A 164 11.11 -20.13 -2.99
N LYS A 165 11.10 -21.46 -3.13
CA LYS A 165 10.25 -22.17 -4.10
C LYS A 165 8.76 -21.86 -3.88
N HIS A 166 8.32 -21.81 -2.63
CA HIS A 166 6.94 -21.43 -2.31
C HIS A 166 6.64 -20.00 -2.76
N ILE A 167 7.55 -19.05 -2.52
CA ILE A 167 7.38 -17.66 -2.94
C ILE A 167 7.29 -17.54 -4.47
N GLU A 168 8.10 -18.28 -5.22
CA GLU A 168 8.02 -18.33 -6.69
C GLU A 168 6.69 -18.94 -7.19
N GLU A 169 6.22 -20.01 -6.56
CA GLU A 169 4.98 -20.71 -6.96
C GLU A 169 3.71 -19.90 -6.62
N TRP A 170 3.70 -19.23 -5.47
CA TRP A 170 2.56 -18.43 -5.03
C TRP A 170 2.56 -17.04 -5.65
N GLY A 171 3.76 -16.51 -5.93
CA GLY A 171 4.07 -15.20 -6.48
C GLY A 171 3.88 -15.09 -8.01
N PRO A 172 4.19 -13.93 -8.61
CA PRO A 172 4.75 -12.71 -7.98
C PRO A 172 3.86 -12.04 -6.92
N PHE A 173 4.42 -11.28 -5.98
CA PHE A 173 3.62 -10.47 -5.03
C PHE A 173 3.79 -8.98 -5.32
N ASP A 174 2.73 -8.18 -5.17
CA ASP A 174 2.75 -6.72 -5.32
C ASP A 174 2.90 -6.01 -3.96
N LEU A 175 2.46 -6.67 -2.88
CA LEU A 175 2.49 -6.15 -1.53
C LEU A 175 2.94 -7.25 -0.54
N VAL A 176 3.96 -6.95 0.27
CA VAL A 176 4.38 -7.79 1.40
C VAL A 176 4.16 -7.03 2.71
N ILE A 177 3.33 -7.58 3.60
CA ILE A 177 3.04 -6.95 4.91
C ILE A 177 3.38 -7.90 6.04
N GLY A 178 3.71 -7.36 7.22
CA GLY A 178 3.81 -8.18 8.42
C GLY A 178 4.20 -7.43 9.68
N GLY A 179 3.84 -8.02 10.82
CA GLY A 179 4.21 -7.53 12.15
C GLY A 179 4.62 -8.70 13.04
N SER A 180 5.94 -8.91 13.18
CA SER A 180 6.44 -10.03 14.00
C SER A 180 6.14 -9.79 15.48
N PRO A 181 5.96 -10.86 16.30
CA PRO A 181 5.64 -10.71 17.72
C PRO A 181 6.57 -9.75 18.46
N CYS A 182 6.00 -8.78 19.17
CA CYS A 182 6.76 -7.71 19.82
C CYS A 182 7.20 -8.01 21.25
N ASN A 183 6.74 -9.12 21.84
CA ASN A 183 6.94 -9.44 23.25
C ASN A 183 8.42 -9.47 23.66
N ASP A 184 9.30 -10.02 22.82
CA ASP A 184 10.74 -10.08 23.09
C ASP A 184 11.50 -8.80 22.68
N LEU A 185 10.85 -7.88 21.96
CA LEU A 185 11.42 -6.58 21.56
C LEU A 185 11.06 -5.46 22.55
N SER A 186 9.90 -5.58 23.18
CA SER A 186 9.34 -4.54 24.03
C SER A 186 10.15 -4.35 25.32
N ILE A 187 10.62 -3.12 25.57
CA ILE A 187 11.40 -2.77 26.77
C ILE A 187 10.60 -2.90 28.07
N VAL A 188 9.26 -2.87 27.98
CA VAL A 188 8.38 -3.05 29.14
C VAL A 188 8.28 -4.49 29.59
N ASN A 189 8.74 -5.46 28.77
CA ASN A 189 8.84 -6.84 29.19
C ASN A 189 10.19 -7.08 29.92
N PRO A 190 10.19 -7.38 31.23
CA PRO A 190 11.42 -7.68 31.97
C PRO A 190 12.07 -9.00 31.55
N ALA A 191 11.32 -9.92 30.94
CA ALA A 191 11.80 -11.21 30.45
C ALA A 191 12.17 -11.19 28.96
N ARG A 192 12.30 -9.99 28.35
CA ARG A 192 12.61 -9.84 26.93
C ARG A 192 13.93 -10.50 26.56
N LYS A 193 13.97 -11.13 25.39
CA LYS A 193 15.19 -11.74 24.84
C LYS A 193 15.88 -10.90 23.76
N GLY A 194 15.22 -9.86 23.26
CA GLY A 194 15.75 -8.98 22.21
C GLY A 194 15.57 -9.56 20.80
N LEU A 195 16.10 -8.85 19.81
CA LEU A 195 15.91 -9.15 18.37
C LEU A 195 16.49 -10.51 17.93
N PHE A 196 17.59 -10.95 18.53
CA PHE A 196 18.33 -12.14 18.09
C PHE A 196 17.89 -13.43 18.79
N GLU A 197 17.02 -13.34 19.78
CA GLU A 197 16.57 -14.48 20.58
C GLU A 197 15.05 -14.54 20.67
N GLY A 198 14.53 -15.63 21.26
CA GLY A 198 13.08 -15.80 21.43
C GLY A 198 12.30 -15.63 20.13
N THR A 199 11.19 -14.90 20.23
CA THR A 199 10.30 -14.50 19.13
C THR A 199 10.82 -13.29 18.34
N GLY A 200 11.78 -12.53 18.88
CA GLY A 200 12.40 -11.40 18.19
C GLY A 200 13.04 -11.82 16.86
N ARG A 201 13.59 -13.04 16.80
CA ARG A 201 14.22 -13.60 15.59
C ARG A 201 13.26 -13.70 14.40
N LEU A 202 11.94 -13.71 14.63
CA LEU A 202 10.94 -13.82 13.57
C LEU A 202 10.94 -12.60 12.65
N PHE A 203 11.48 -11.47 13.10
CA PHE A 203 11.81 -10.35 12.21
C PHE A 203 12.67 -10.80 11.01
N PHE A 204 13.67 -11.67 11.23
CA PHE A 204 14.55 -12.13 10.16
C PHE A 204 13.84 -13.01 9.14
N GLU A 205 12.73 -13.66 9.51
CA GLU A 205 11.90 -14.39 8.55
C GLU A 205 11.10 -13.43 7.65
N PHE A 206 10.62 -12.31 8.20
CA PHE A 206 10.06 -11.24 7.38
C PHE A 206 11.10 -10.71 6.39
N TYR A 207 12.29 -10.34 6.90
CA TYR A 207 13.38 -9.83 6.06
C TYR A 207 13.75 -10.81 4.94
N ARG A 208 13.91 -12.10 5.27
CA ARG A 208 14.22 -13.16 4.31
C ARG A 208 13.16 -13.23 3.22
N LEU A 209 11.88 -13.39 3.58
CA LEU A 209 10.80 -13.55 2.60
C LEU A 209 10.51 -12.26 1.81
N LEU A 210 10.73 -11.10 2.39
CA LEU A 210 10.69 -9.82 1.66
C LEU A 210 11.73 -9.80 0.54
N HIS A 211 12.94 -10.29 0.80
CA HIS A 211 13.98 -10.39 -0.21
C HIS A 211 13.61 -11.39 -1.32
N GLU A 212 13.08 -12.57 -0.95
CA GLU A 212 12.63 -13.57 -1.94
C GLU A 212 11.45 -13.09 -2.80
N ALA A 213 10.55 -12.27 -2.24
CA ALA A 213 9.37 -11.77 -2.95
C ALA A 213 9.66 -10.53 -3.82
N ARG A 214 10.81 -9.88 -3.63
CA ARG A 214 11.20 -8.65 -4.32
C ARG A 214 11.38 -8.93 -5.83
N PRO A 215 10.88 -8.05 -6.72
CA PRO A 215 11.18 -8.15 -8.15
C PRO A 215 12.69 -8.16 -8.40
N LYS A 216 13.12 -8.96 -9.38
CA LYS A 216 14.52 -9.02 -9.81
C LYS A 216 14.93 -7.70 -10.47
N GLU A 217 16.22 -7.41 -10.50
CA GLU A 217 16.72 -6.22 -11.20
C GLU A 217 16.27 -6.21 -12.67
N GLY A 218 15.80 -5.04 -13.14
CA GLY A 218 15.18 -4.88 -14.45
C GLY A 218 13.68 -5.16 -14.51
N ASP A 219 13.07 -5.72 -13.46
CA ASP A 219 11.61 -5.75 -13.31
C ASP A 219 11.13 -4.44 -12.66
N ASP A 220 10.41 -3.64 -13.46
CA ASP A 220 9.84 -2.35 -13.05
C ASP A 220 8.40 -2.45 -12.56
N ARG A 221 7.90 -3.68 -12.31
CA ARG A 221 6.59 -3.88 -11.69
C ARG A 221 6.55 -3.21 -10.30
N PRO A 222 5.49 -2.42 -9.99
CA PRO A 222 5.32 -1.84 -8.66
C PRO A 222 5.33 -2.90 -7.57
N PHE A 223 6.16 -2.68 -6.56
CA PHE A 223 6.30 -3.57 -5.41
C PHE A 223 6.40 -2.75 -4.14
N PHE A 224 5.54 -3.08 -3.18
CA PHE A 224 5.44 -2.39 -1.91
C PHE A 224 5.63 -3.36 -0.76
N TRP A 225 6.12 -2.84 0.36
CA TRP A 225 6.20 -3.60 1.58
C TRP A 225 5.92 -2.73 2.81
N LEU A 226 5.45 -3.35 3.88
CA LEU A 226 5.21 -2.69 5.15
C LEU A 226 5.55 -3.65 6.28
N PHE A 227 6.42 -3.21 7.18
CA PHE A 227 6.72 -3.90 8.43
C PHE A 227 6.31 -3.03 9.60
N GLU A 228 5.59 -3.60 10.56
CA GLU A 228 5.18 -2.91 11.79
C GLU A 228 5.80 -3.56 13.02
N ASN A 229 6.13 -2.73 14.00
CA ASN A 229 6.41 -3.18 15.36
C ASN A 229 6.28 -2.04 16.38
N VAL A 230 6.41 -2.38 17.67
CA VAL A 230 6.20 -1.45 18.78
C VAL A 230 7.27 -0.35 18.85
N VAL A 231 6.84 0.89 19.11
CA VAL A 231 7.74 2.03 19.36
C VAL A 231 8.62 1.81 20.60
N ALA A 232 8.10 1.09 21.60
CA ALA A 232 8.77 0.82 22.87
C ALA A 232 9.77 -0.33 22.78
N MET A 233 10.57 -0.40 21.70
CA MET A 233 11.67 -1.36 21.55
C MET A 233 13.03 -0.77 21.94
N GLY A 234 14.04 -1.61 22.15
CA GLY A 234 15.39 -1.15 22.41
C GLY A 234 15.95 -0.30 21.26
N VAL A 235 16.73 0.73 21.57
CA VAL A 235 17.34 1.62 20.54
C VAL A 235 18.24 0.83 19.58
N SER A 236 18.96 -0.17 20.09
CA SER A 236 19.78 -1.07 19.26
C SER A 236 18.92 -1.92 18.33
N ASP A 237 17.82 -2.50 18.83
CA ASP A 237 16.92 -3.33 18.04
C ASP A 237 16.26 -2.51 16.92
N LYS A 238 15.79 -1.29 17.25
CA LYS A 238 15.24 -0.34 16.26
C LYS A 238 16.24 -0.06 15.15
N ARG A 239 17.48 0.29 15.53
CA ARG A 239 18.55 0.60 14.58
C ARG A 239 18.90 -0.60 13.71
N ASP A 240 18.96 -1.80 14.30
CA ASP A 240 19.33 -3.00 13.56
C ASP A 240 18.20 -3.40 12.60
N ILE A 241 16.92 -3.31 13.00
CA ILE A 241 15.76 -3.45 12.09
C ILE A 241 15.87 -2.48 10.92
N SER A 242 16.13 -1.18 11.19
CA SER A 242 16.30 -0.18 10.14
C SER A 242 17.45 -0.49 9.19
N ARG A 243 18.56 -1.05 9.68
CA ARG A 243 19.69 -1.47 8.85
C ARG A 243 19.34 -2.65 7.95
N PHE A 244 18.65 -3.66 8.47
CA PHE A 244 18.22 -4.81 7.67
C PHE A 244 17.17 -4.42 6.62
N LEU A 245 16.24 -3.53 6.96
CA LEU A 245 15.21 -3.07 6.03
C LEU A 245 15.66 -1.90 5.14
N GLU A 246 16.85 -1.35 5.38
CA GLU A 246 17.41 -0.18 4.69
C GLU A 246 16.44 1.01 4.70
N CYS A 247 15.69 1.17 5.80
CA CYS A 247 14.63 2.16 5.91
C CYS A 247 14.39 2.55 7.38
N ASN A 248 14.20 3.84 7.63
CA ASN A 248 13.83 4.35 8.94
C ASN A 248 12.31 4.19 9.17
N PRO A 249 11.88 3.84 10.41
CA PRO A 249 10.47 3.85 10.76
C PRO A 249 9.94 5.29 10.78
N VAL A 250 8.65 5.43 10.50
CA VAL A 250 7.90 6.70 10.54
C VAL A 250 7.24 6.87 11.90
#